data_AF-U2E5Z6-F1
#
_entry.id   AF-U2E5Z6-F1
#
_cell.length_a   1.000
_cell.length_b   1.000
_cell.length_c   1.000
_cell.angle_alpha   90.00
_cell.angle_beta   90.00
_cell.angle_gamma   90.00
#
_symmetry.space_group_name_H-M   'P 1'
#
loop_
_entity.id
_entity.type
_entity.pdbx_description
1 polymer ?
#
loop_
_entity_poly.entity_id
_entity_poly.type
_entity_poly.pdbx_seq_one_letter_code
_entity_poly.pdbx_strand_id
1 'polypeptide(L)'
;MDKKLSKFKGNISINEDEIEKISTNEIEGVFDETLDAEGKVAMPGFVQPHIHLCQTLFRGLADDMELLDWLKYRIWPLEGAHDEESIYYSAKLGLSELIKSGTTSIVDMETVHHTDNAIQAIYESGIRALTGKVMMDYGSDVPESLMENRHNSVSESIGLLKKWHGKDGGRIEYAFAPRFVVSCSEDLLLEVARFSKDYGVKVHTHASENRGEIEFVEQDRGMTNIAYLRKMGLLNENLILAHCIWLYDEEIKFIKESKAKIVHCPSSNLKLASGIAKIPELLSLGIDIGLSSDGPPCSNNLDAFMEMRLSSLMQKVRLGPKTMDCSKALYLATMGGAKVMGKAKEIGSLEEGKKADIILLDLNKVYNAPSFKENIESQIVFSGKSENVDTTIVNGKILMKDRKLLYMQEDDIIRNCNKAIERVWNRAGI
;
A
#
# COMPACT_ATOMS: atom_id res chain seq x y z
N MET A 1 11.80 -15.81 -9.01
CA MET A 1 10.43 -15.31 -8.70
C MET A 1 9.59 -15.12 -9.97
N ASP A 2 9.71 -16.01 -10.96
CA ASP A 2 8.72 -16.13 -12.03
C ASP A 2 7.44 -16.82 -11.50
N LYS A 3 6.47 -17.15 -12.37
CA LYS A 3 5.26 -17.89 -11.97
C LYS A 3 5.52 -19.23 -11.26
N LYS A 4 6.74 -19.79 -11.36
CA LYS A 4 7.16 -21.04 -10.73
C LYS A 4 8.06 -20.81 -9.51
N LEU A 5 8.31 -19.56 -9.13
CA LEU A 5 9.29 -19.18 -8.11
C LEU A 5 10.67 -19.82 -8.37
N SER A 6 11.11 -19.82 -9.64
CA SER A 6 12.43 -20.33 -10.01
C SER A 6 13.56 -19.62 -9.25
N LYS A 7 14.59 -20.40 -8.92
CA LYS A 7 15.79 -19.99 -8.15
C LYS A 7 17.04 -20.43 -8.88
N PHE A 8 17.93 -19.51 -9.14
CA PHE A 8 19.24 -19.76 -9.74
C PHE A 8 20.20 -18.64 -9.39
N LYS A 9 21.49 -18.88 -9.60
CA LYS A 9 22.51 -17.83 -9.61
C LYS A 9 22.65 -17.30 -11.03
N GLY A 10 22.69 -15.99 -11.19
CA GLY A 10 22.77 -15.38 -12.51
C GLY A 10 22.85 -13.86 -12.45
N ASN A 11 22.78 -13.27 -13.63
CA ASN A 11 22.92 -11.85 -13.91
C ASN A 11 21.59 -11.29 -14.44
N ILE A 12 21.33 -10.03 -14.16
CA ILE A 12 20.18 -9.27 -14.69
C ILE A 12 20.75 -8.02 -15.37
N SER A 13 20.48 -7.83 -16.67
CA SER A 13 20.71 -6.54 -17.32
C SER A 13 19.43 -5.70 -17.28
N ILE A 14 19.60 -4.42 -17.02
CA ILE A 14 18.53 -3.42 -17.04
C ILE A 14 18.89 -2.44 -18.14
N ASN A 15 17.93 -2.16 -19.03
CA ASN A 15 18.05 -1.10 -20.03
C ASN A 15 16.97 -0.06 -19.74
N GLU A 16 17.40 1.18 -19.52
CA GLU A 16 16.55 2.27 -19.02
C GLU A 16 15.76 1.86 -17.76
N ASP A 17 14.49 1.52 -17.91
CA ASP A 17 13.60 1.15 -16.80
C ASP A 17 13.09 -0.30 -16.86
N GLU A 18 13.60 -1.12 -17.78
CA GLU A 18 13.14 -2.49 -18.05
C GLU A 18 14.23 -3.54 -17.79
N ILE A 19 13.80 -4.70 -17.30
CA ILE A 19 14.62 -5.91 -17.23
C ILE A 19 14.80 -6.40 -18.67
N GLU A 20 15.97 -6.15 -19.24
CA GLU A 20 16.27 -6.52 -20.61
C GLU A 20 16.56 -8.02 -20.72
N LYS A 21 17.41 -8.55 -19.82
CA LYS A 21 17.85 -9.94 -19.88
C LYS A 21 18.11 -10.54 -18.51
N ILE A 22 17.76 -11.82 -18.34
CA ILE A 22 18.10 -12.61 -17.15
C ILE A 22 18.83 -13.88 -17.59
N SER A 23 20.05 -14.11 -17.09
CA SER A 23 20.92 -15.19 -17.57
C SER A 23 21.73 -15.84 -16.45
N THR A 24 21.90 -17.16 -16.49
CA THR A 24 22.85 -17.88 -15.61
C THR A 24 24.30 -17.71 -16.04
N ASN A 25 24.51 -17.32 -17.30
CA ASN A 25 25.83 -17.00 -17.85
C ASN A 25 26.07 -15.48 -17.75
N GLU A 26 27.33 -15.08 -17.95
CA GLU A 26 27.64 -13.66 -18.16
C GLU A 26 26.80 -13.07 -19.30
N ILE A 27 26.40 -11.82 -19.13
CA ILE A 27 25.71 -11.06 -20.17
C ILE A 27 26.78 -10.21 -20.85
N GLU A 28 27.11 -10.53 -22.10
CA GLU A 28 28.06 -9.74 -22.89
C GLU A 28 27.46 -8.38 -23.24
N GLY A 29 28.23 -7.31 -23.06
CA GLY A 29 27.78 -5.94 -23.34
C GLY A 29 28.69 -4.88 -22.72
N VAL A 30 28.41 -3.63 -23.04
CA VAL A 30 28.96 -2.46 -22.35
C VAL A 30 27.89 -1.97 -21.39
N PHE A 31 28.22 -1.86 -20.10
CA PHE A 31 27.30 -1.41 -19.06
C PHE A 31 27.78 -0.09 -18.48
N ASP A 32 26.87 0.87 -18.29
CA ASP A 32 27.18 2.18 -17.68
C ASP A 32 27.51 2.05 -16.20
N GLU A 33 26.79 1.17 -15.49
CA GLU A 33 27.04 0.80 -14.09
C GLU A 33 26.96 -0.72 -13.95
N THR A 34 27.78 -1.27 -13.05
CA THR A 34 27.69 -2.67 -12.63
C THR A 34 27.58 -2.72 -11.11
N LEU A 35 26.60 -3.47 -10.61
CA LEU A 35 26.40 -3.68 -9.18
C LEU A 35 26.72 -5.14 -8.84
N ASP A 36 27.69 -5.32 -7.95
CA ASP A 36 28.01 -6.64 -7.41
C ASP A 36 26.97 -7.06 -6.37
N ALA A 37 26.23 -8.12 -6.70
CA ALA A 37 25.21 -8.73 -5.87
C ALA A 37 25.62 -10.11 -5.34
N GLU A 38 26.92 -10.45 -5.35
CA GLU A 38 27.40 -11.73 -4.83
C GLU A 38 26.94 -11.95 -3.38
N GLY A 39 26.40 -13.14 -3.11
CA GLY A 39 25.85 -13.50 -1.80
C GLY A 39 24.51 -12.84 -1.44
N LYS A 40 23.96 -11.95 -2.28
CA LYS A 40 22.64 -11.32 -2.09
C LYS A 40 21.56 -12.07 -2.88
N VAL A 41 20.30 -11.90 -2.47
CA VAL A 41 19.12 -12.42 -3.19
C VAL A 41 18.45 -11.27 -3.94
N ALA A 42 18.37 -11.37 -5.26
CA ALA A 42 17.55 -10.48 -6.08
C ALA A 42 16.11 -10.98 -6.15
N MET A 43 15.15 -10.10 -5.89
CA MET A 43 13.72 -10.39 -6.03
C MET A 43 12.94 -9.14 -6.47
N PRO A 44 11.68 -9.28 -6.93
CA PRO A 44 10.85 -8.11 -7.20
C PRO A 44 10.69 -7.30 -5.93
N GLY A 45 10.67 -5.98 -6.04
CA GLY A 45 10.31 -5.13 -4.91
C GLY A 45 8.90 -5.40 -4.40
N PHE A 46 8.67 -5.06 -3.12
CA PHE A 46 7.35 -5.22 -2.53
C PHE A 46 6.37 -4.20 -3.09
N VAL A 47 5.11 -4.62 -3.23
CA VAL A 47 3.99 -3.79 -3.65
C VAL A 47 3.01 -3.71 -2.48
N GLN A 48 2.85 -2.53 -1.88
CA GLN A 48 1.97 -2.29 -0.74
C GLN A 48 0.72 -1.48 -1.18
N PRO A 49 -0.41 -2.14 -1.49
CA PRO A 49 -1.53 -1.48 -2.15
C PRO A 49 -2.54 -0.83 -1.19
N HIS A 50 -2.11 -0.43 0.00
CA HIS A 50 -2.88 0.41 0.91
C HIS A 50 -1.99 1.05 1.98
N ILE A 51 -1.64 2.31 1.80
CA ILE A 51 -0.79 3.09 2.71
C ILE A 51 -1.45 4.45 2.97
N HIS A 52 -1.22 5.02 4.15
CA HIS A 52 -1.54 6.41 4.47
C HIS A 52 -0.27 7.21 4.73
N LEU A 53 0.30 7.80 3.68
CA LEU A 53 1.50 8.63 3.83
C LEU A 53 1.23 9.87 4.68
N CYS A 54 0.06 10.49 4.54
CA CYS A 54 -0.40 11.60 5.39
C CYS A 54 -0.29 11.28 6.89
N GLN A 55 -0.54 10.04 7.31
CA GLN A 55 -0.58 9.64 8.71
C GLN A 55 0.79 9.31 9.32
N THR A 56 1.89 9.40 8.56
CA THR A 56 3.22 8.97 9.05
C THR A 56 3.67 9.73 10.29
N LEU A 57 3.39 11.04 10.37
CA LEU A 57 3.70 11.85 11.54
C LEU A 57 2.93 11.44 12.81
N PHE A 58 1.85 10.69 12.68
CA PHE A 58 0.98 10.32 13.81
C PHE A 58 1.36 8.97 14.43
N ARG A 59 2.50 8.40 14.03
CA ARG A 59 3.03 7.14 14.54
C ARG A 59 3.09 7.16 16.07
N GLY A 60 2.42 6.19 16.72
CA GLY A 60 2.38 6.08 18.18
C GLY A 60 1.55 7.16 18.90
N LEU A 61 0.75 7.95 18.17
CA LEU A 61 -0.11 8.98 18.75
C LEU A 61 -1.55 8.51 18.95
N ALA A 62 -1.91 7.27 18.61
CA ALA A 62 -3.27 6.74 18.68
C ALA A 62 -3.28 5.21 18.87
N ASP A 63 -2.78 4.76 20.02
CA ASP A 63 -2.73 3.34 20.39
C ASP A 63 -3.90 2.92 21.30
N ASP A 64 -4.23 1.63 21.31
CA ASP A 64 -5.21 0.99 22.21
C ASP A 64 -6.65 1.53 22.11
N MET A 65 -7.13 1.71 20.87
CA MET A 65 -8.47 2.25 20.57
C MET A 65 -9.19 1.41 19.52
N GLU A 66 -10.52 1.38 19.58
CA GLU A 66 -11.39 0.85 18.52
C GLU A 66 -11.43 1.81 17.32
N LEU A 67 -11.68 1.28 16.11
CA LEU A 67 -11.56 2.02 14.84
C LEU A 67 -12.29 3.39 14.83
N LEU A 68 -13.58 3.43 15.19
CA LEU A 68 -14.37 4.66 15.09
C LEU A 68 -13.93 5.72 16.10
N ASP A 69 -13.57 5.31 17.32
CA ASP A 69 -13.04 6.21 18.35
C ASP A 69 -11.63 6.70 17.99
N TRP A 70 -10.80 5.80 17.44
CA TRP A 70 -9.47 6.11 16.92
C TRP A 70 -9.54 7.17 15.82
N LEU A 71 -10.46 7.02 14.85
CA LEU A 71 -10.72 8.02 13.83
C LEU A 71 -11.17 9.35 14.44
N LYS A 72 -12.26 9.32 15.20
CA LYS A 72 -12.94 10.51 15.70
C LYS A 72 -12.09 11.36 16.64
N TYR A 73 -11.43 10.72 17.60
CA TYR A 73 -10.75 11.45 18.68
C TYR A 73 -9.26 11.69 18.43
N ARG A 74 -8.66 11.02 17.44
CA ARG A 74 -7.22 11.16 17.19
C ARG A 74 -6.92 11.47 15.73
N ILE A 75 -7.28 10.57 14.82
CA ILE A 75 -6.78 10.65 13.45
C ILE A 75 -7.40 11.78 12.66
N TRP A 76 -8.72 11.95 12.68
CA TRP A 76 -9.37 13.03 11.95
C TRP A 76 -8.97 14.44 12.43
N PRO A 77 -8.88 14.72 13.74
CA PRO A 77 -8.32 15.99 14.21
C PRO A 77 -6.90 16.25 13.72
N LEU A 78 -6.02 15.24 13.78
CA LEU A 78 -4.63 15.35 13.33
C LEU A 78 -4.52 15.54 11.81
N GLU A 79 -5.27 14.76 11.03
CA GLU A 79 -5.35 14.88 9.57
C GLU A 79 -5.86 16.27 9.15
N GLY A 80 -6.93 16.76 9.78
CA GLY A 80 -7.49 18.09 9.52
C GLY A 80 -6.59 19.25 9.94
N ALA A 81 -5.58 18.98 10.78
CA ALA A 81 -4.61 19.95 11.25
C ALA A 81 -3.33 20.01 10.39
N HIS A 82 -3.23 19.23 9.32
CA HIS A 82 -2.13 19.37 8.36
C HIS A 82 -2.08 20.77 7.72
N ASP A 83 -0.87 21.13 7.32
CA ASP A 83 -0.53 22.17 6.32
C ASP A 83 0.34 21.56 5.22
N GLU A 84 0.64 22.36 4.18
CA GLU A 84 1.42 21.99 3.01
C GLU A 84 2.79 21.38 3.37
N GLU A 85 3.46 21.94 4.37
CA GLU A 85 4.79 21.49 4.79
C GLU A 85 4.69 20.17 5.56
N SER A 86 3.76 20.08 6.51
CA SER A 86 3.62 18.89 7.35
C SER A 86 3.25 17.65 6.54
N ILE A 87 2.36 17.76 5.56
CA ILE A 87 1.98 16.60 4.74
C ILE A 87 3.12 16.18 3.81
N TYR A 88 3.87 17.14 3.24
CA TYR A 88 5.03 16.86 2.42
C TYR A 88 6.08 16.07 3.21
N TYR A 89 6.40 16.51 4.43
CA TYR A 89 7.37 15.79 5.27
C TYR A 89 6.82 14.48 5.84
N SER A 90 5.51 14.39 6.14
CA SER A 90 4.85 13.12 6.50
C SER A 90 5.07 12.08 5.39
N ALA A 91 4.78 12.45 4.15
CA ALA A 91 5.01 11.59 2.99
C ALA A 91 6.50 11.25 2.80
N LYS A 92 7.42 12.22 2.88
CA LYS A 92 8.87 11.95 2.78
C LYS A 92 9.36 10.95 3.82
N LEU A 93 8.88 11.04 5.07
CA LEU A 93 9.25 10.11 6.13
C LEU A 93 8.75 8.70 5.83
N GLY A 94 7.48 8.57 5.43
CA GLY A 94 6.89 7.27 5.10
C GLY A 94 7.58 6.62 3.90
N LEU A 95 7.83 7.41 2.84
CA LEU A 95 8.56 6.99 1.64
C LEU A 95 9.99 6.54 1.96
N SER A 96 10.67 7.21 2.89
CA SER A 96 12.00 6.81 3.35
C SER A 96 11.98 5.42 4.00
N GLU A 97 11.02 5.16 4.88
CA GLU A 97 10.85 3.84 5.49
C GLU A 97 10.48 2.76 4.47
N LEU A 98 9.53 3.05 3.59
CA LEU A 98 9.07 2.13 2.52
C LEU A 98 10.21 1.71 1.60
N ILE A 99 11.04 2.65 1.14
CA ILE A 99 12.18 2.34 0.26
C ILE A 99 13.24 1.53 1.02
N LYS A 100 13.49 1.87 2.29
CA LYS A 100 14.42 1.13 3.16
C LYS A 100 13.93 -0.27 3.53
N SER A 101 12.62 -0.50 3.52
CA SER A 101 11.99 -1.81 3.73
C SER A 101 11.77 -2.60 2.44
N GLY A 102 12.22 -2.08 1.29
CA GLY A 102 12.18 -2.78 0.00
C GLY A 102 10.86 -2.65 -0.76
N THR A 103 10.00 -1.71 -0.37
CA THR A 103 8.80 -1.35 -1.13
C THR A 103 9.19 -0.50 -2.33
N THR A 104 8.74 -0.90 -3.51
CA THR A 104 8.99 -0.20 -4.78
C THR A 104 7.73 0.42 -5.37
N SER A 105 6.56 -0.08 -4.96
CA SER A 105 5.26 0.39 -5.44
C SER A 105 4.25 0.49 -4.30
N ILE A 106 3.47 1.57 -4.29
CA ILE A 106 2.41 1.79 -3.30
C ILE A 106 1.07 2.13 -3.97
N VAL A 107 -0.02 1.78 -3.30
CA VAL A 107 -1.29 2.48 -3.47
C VAL A 107 -1.53 3.27 -2.19
N ASP A 108 -1.52 4.58 -2.33
CA ASP A 108 -1.58 5.51 -1.23
C ASP A 108 -2.94 6.22 -1.21
N MET A 109 -3.43 6.45 0.00
CA MET A 109 -4.65 7.20 0.28
C MET A 109 -4.26 8.35 1.21
N GLU A 110 -4.23 9.56 0.68
CA GLU A 110 -3.81 10.75 1.42
C GLU A 110 -4.91 11.23 2.38
N THR A 111 -4.94 12.52 2.72
CA THR A 111 -6.04 13.15 3.46
C THR A 111 -6.86 14.06 2.54
N VAL A 112 -7.80 14.80 3.11
CA VAL A 112 -8.68 15.72 2.38
C VAL A 112 -7.90 16.89 1.78
N HIS A 113 -6.99 17.50 2.54
CA HIS A 113 -6.27 18.71 2.13
C HIS A 113 -4.82 18.43 1.74
N HIS A 114 -4.24 19.34 0.98
CA HIS A 114 -2.80 19.38 0.67
C HIS A 114 -2.24 18.13 -0.03
N THR A 115 -3.10 17.31 -0.65
CA THR A 115 -2.68 16.09 -1.38
C THR A 115 -1.64 16.40 -2.46
N ASP A 116 -1.72 17.56 -3.13
CA ASP A 116 -0.73 17.98 -4.14
C ASP A 116 0.72 17.96 -3.61
N ASN A 117 0.91 18.39 -2.36
CA ASN A 117 2.21 18.42 -1.69
C ASN A 117 2.71 17.01 -1.38
N ALA A 118 1.81 16.10 -1.00
CA ALA A 118 2.17 14.71 -0.77
C ALA A 118 2.56 14.01 -2.09
N ILE A 119 1.80 14.22 -3.17
CA ILE A 119 2.14 13.69 -4.51
C ILE A 119 3.47 14.25 -5.01
N GLN A 120 3.80 15.51 -4.73
CA GLN A 120 5.11 16.08 -5.02
C GLN A 120 6.23 15.31 -4.29
N ALA A 121 6.05 14.98 -3.01
CA ALA A 121 7.01 14.16 -2.25
C ALA A 121 7.18 12.75 -2.85
N ILE A 122 6.07 12.11 -3.25
CA ILE A 122 6.04 10.81 -3.93
C ILE A 122 6.82 10.89 -5.25
N TYR A 123 6.51 11.88 -6.10
CA TYR A 123 7.16 12.08 -7.39
C TYR A 123 8.69 12.17 -7.25
N GLU A 124 9.15 13.02 -6.33
CA GLU A 124 10.58 13.25 -6.05
C GLU A 124 11.29 12.05 -5.44
N SER A 125 10.59 11.19 -4.69
CA SER A 125 11.20 10.03 -4.03
C SER A 125 11.69 8.96 -5.02
N GLY A 126 11.10 8.93 -6.22
CA GLY A 126 11.37 7.89 -7.22
C GLY A 126 10.50 6.63 -7.07
N ILE A 127 9.66 6.50 -6.04
CA ILE A 127 8.77 5.34 -5.87
C ILE A 127 7.67 5.28 -6.94
N ARG A 128 7.17 4.10 -7.28
CA ARG A 128 5.96 3.96 -8.11
C ARG A 128 4.72 4.12 -7.24
N ALA A 129 3.72 4.87 -7.70
CA ALA A 129 2.54 5.13 -6.89
C ALA A 129 1.26 5.23 -7.70
N LEU A 130 0.19 4.68 -7.12
CA LEU A 130 -1.18 5.05 -7.38
C LEU A 130 -1.68 5.81 -6.14
N THR A 131 -1.98 7.10 -6.25
CA THR A 131 -2.33 7.94 -5.08
C THR A 131 -3.62 8.69 -5.34
N GLY A 132 -4.29 9.12 -4.27
CA GLY A 132 -5.58 9.80 -4.37
C GLY A 132 -5.85 10.68 -3.17
N LYS A 133 -6.47 11.84 -3.43
CA LYS A 133 -7.04 12.71 -2.40
C LYS A 133 -8.23 12.01 -1.75
N VAL A 134 -8.28 12.00 -0.43
CA VAL A 134 -9.46 11.52 0.30
C VAL A 134 -10.64 12.46 0.08
N MET A 135 -11.81 11.87 -0.15
CA MET A 135 -13.06 12.59 -0.39
C MET A 135 -14.06 12.28 0.72
N MET A 136 -14.51 13.31 1.44
CA MET A 136 -15.43 13.20 2.57
C MET A 136 -16.43 14.36 2.57
N ASP A 137 -17.73 14.08 2.42
CA ASP A 137 -18.80 15.10 2.35
C ASP A 137 -20.04 14.74 3.18
N TYR A 138 -19.92 13.73 4.03
CA TYR A 138 -21.03 13.19 4.83
C TYR A 138 -20.55 12.63 6.17
N GLY A 139 -21.46 12.48 7.12
CA GLY A 139 -21.23 11.84 8.42
C GLY A 139 -21.14 12.85 9.56
N SER A 140 -21.94 12.65 10.61
CA SER A 140 -22.02 13.58 11.74
C SER A 140 -20.78 13.64 12.62
N ASP A 141 -19.93 12.61 12.57
CA ASP A 141 -18.68 12.55 13.33
C ASP A 141 -17.47 13.09 12.55
N VAL A 142 -17.62 13.39 11.26
CA VAL A 142 -16.57 13.99 10.45
C VAL A 142 -16.39 15.45 10.88
N PRO A 143 -15.18 15.88 11.30
CA PRO A 143 -14.96 17.24 11.76
C PRO A 143 -15.07 18.25 10.61
N GLU A 144 -15.44 19.49 10.93
CA GLU A 144 -15.58 20.58 9.95
C GLU A 144 -14.32 20.77 9.09
N SER A 145 -13.14 20.57 9.68
CA SER A 145 -11.85 20.65 8.98
C SER A 145 -11.69 19.63 7.85
N LEU A 146 -12.44 18.53 7.85
CA LEU A 146 -12.40 17.47 6.83
C LEU A 146 -13.72 17.33 6.06
N MET A 147 -14.79 17.99 6.51
CA MET A 147 -16.09 17.97 5.84
C MET A 147 -16.07 18.87 4.61
N GLU A 148 -16.14 18.26 3.43
CA GLU A 148 -16.08 19.00 2.17
C GLU A 148 -17.45 19.33 1.61
N ASN A 149 -17.48 20.38 0.78
CA ASN A 149 -18.53 20.49 -0.23
C ASN A 149 -18.25 19.51 -1.38
N ARG A 150 -19.21 18.64 -1.72
CA ARG A 150 -19.11 17.65 -2.81
C ARG A 150 -18.50 18.21 -4.10
N HIS A 151 -19.01 19.35 -4.60
CA HIS A 151 -18.56 19.90 -5.88
C HIS A 151 -17.09 20.33 -5.84
N ASN A 152 -16.66 20.91 -4.72
CA ASN A 152 -15.25 21.29 -4.53
C ASN A 152 -14.36 20.05 -4.44
N SER A 153 -14.76 19.04 -3.64
CA SER A 153 -14.02 17.78 -3.48
C SER A 153 -13.77 17.09 -4.82
N VAL A 154 -14.81 16.95 -5.63
CA VAL A 154 -14.74 16.33 -6.96
C VAL A 154 -13.92 17.17 -7.93
N SER A 155 -14.12 18.49 -7.96
CA SER A 155 -13.37 19.39 -8.85
C SER A 155 -11.87 19.38 -8.53
N GLU A 156 -11.50 19.42 -7.25
CA GLU A 156 -10.11 19.36 -6.80
C GLU A 156 -9.48 18.01 -7.16
N SER A 157 -10.17 16.90 -6.87
CA SER A 157 -9.69 15.55 -7.19
C SER A 157 -9.46 15.36 -8.70
N ILE A 158 -10.34 15.90 -9.56
CA ILE A 158 -10.13 15.93 -11.02
C ILE A 158 -8.94 16.81 -11.41
N GLY A 159 -8.73 17.93 -10.72
CA GLY A 159 -7.56 18.80 -10.92
C GLY A 159 -6.25 18.07 -10.64
N LEU A 160 -6.18 17.35 -9.52
CA LEU A 160 -5.04 16.51 -9.15
C LEU A 160 -4.82 15.37 -10.14
N LEU A 161 -5.90 14.67 -10.54
CA LEU A 161 -5.85 13.64 -11.59
C LEU A 161 -5.21 14.19 -12.85
N LYS A 162 -5.70 15.32 -13.38
CA LYS A 162 -5.17 15.93 -14.61
C LYS A 162 -3.72 16.39 -14.47
N LYS A 163 -3.31 16.80 -13.27
CA LYS A 163 -1.94 17.24 -13.00
C LYS A 163 -0.97 16.06 -12.92
N TRP A 164 -1.36 14.95 -12.28
CA TRP A 164 -0.44 13.91 -11.85
C TRP A 164 -0.58 12.56 -12.56
N HIS A 165 -1.77 12.19 -13.01
CA HIS A 165 -1.98 10.90 -13.66
C HIS A 165 -1.14 10.79 -14.95
N GLY A 166 -0.34 9.73 -15.05
CA GLY A 166 0.54 9.47 -16.19
C GLY A 166 1.89 10.20 -16.12
N LYS A 167 2.19 10.92 -15.03
CA LYS A 167 3.49 11.57 -14.86
C LYS A 167 4.62 10.54 -14.76
N ASP A 168 5.80 10.98 -15.21
CA ASP A 168 7.03 10.18 -15.24
C ASP A 168 6.85 8.82 -15.94
N GLY A 169 6.35 8.87 -17.18
CA GLY A 169 6.10 7.66 -17.97
C GLY A 169 5.05 6.73 -17.38
N GLY A 170 4.12 7.24 -16.56
CA GLY A 170 3.12 6.41 -15.87
C GLY A 170 3.61 5.78 -14.57
N ARG A 171 4.76 6.19 -14.03
CA ARG A 171 5.17 5.80 -12.67
C ARG A 171 4.23 6.37 -11.60
N ILE A 172 3.65 7.55 -11.85
CA ILE A 172 2.64 8.18 -11.00
C ILE A 172 1.27 8.07 -11.67
N GLU A 173 0.35 7.37 -11.00
CA GLU A 173 -1.04 7.23 -11.38
C GLU A 173 -1.96 7.78 -10.28
N TYR A 174 -3.19 8.09 -10.65
CA TYR A 174 -4.17 8.68 -9.73
C TYR A 174 -5.38 7.76 -9.59
N ALA A 175 -5.91 7.64 -8.37
CA ALA A 175 -7.17 6.98 -8.07
C ALA A 175 -8.11 7.96 -7.37
N PHE A 176 -9.42 7.82 -7.61
CA PHE A 176 -10.39 8.45 -6.72
C PHE A 176 -10.42 7.70 -5.39
N ALA A 177 -10.37 8.42 -4.27
CA ALA A 177 -10.32 7.84 -2.95
C ALA A 177 -11.46 8.34 -2.04
N PRO A 178 -12.73 7.97 -2.31
CA PRO A 178 -13.77 8.12 -1.29
C PRO A 178 -13.36 7.28 -0.07
N ARG A 179 -13.28 7.87 1.13
CA ARG A 179 -12.63 7.20 2.27
C ARG A 179 -13.31 5.87 2.58
N PHE A 180 -14.61 5.94 2.85
CA PHE A 180 -15.51 4.81 3.10
C PHE A 180 -16.97 5.28 3.10
N VAL A 181 -17.92 4.33 3.11
CA VAL A 181 -19.37 4.61 3.01
C VAL A 181 -19.89 5.55 4.10
N VAL A 182 -19.39 5.41 5.33
CA VAL A 182 -19.78 6.23 6.50
C VAL A 182 -19.47 7.73 6.33
N SER A 183 -18.48 8.11 5.51
CA SER A 183 -18.06 9.51 5.33
C SER A 183 -18.39 10.11 3.96
N CYS A 184 -19.15 9.39 3.12
CA CYS A 184 -19.45 9.80 1.75
C CYS A 184 -20.96 9.75 1.50
N SER A 185 -21.49 10.82 0.90
CA SER A 185 -22.88 10.89 0.46
C SER A 185 -23.13 9.96 -0.73
N GLU A 186 -24.39 9.57 -0.94
CA GLU A 186 -24.81 8.81 -2.13
C GLU A 186 -24.39 9.52 -3.42
N ASP A 187 -24.61 10.84 -3.49
CA ASP A 187 -24.27 11.64 -4.67
C ASP A 187 -22.77 11.68 -4.95
N LEU A 188 -21.93 11.80 -3.91
CA LEU A 188 -20.47 11.76 -4.08
C LEU A 188 -20.03 10.41 -4.65
N LEU A 189 -20.55 9.30 -4.11
CA LEU A 189 -20.19 7.96 -4.59
C LEU A 189 -20.65 7.72 -6.04
N LEU A 190 -21.83 8.23 -6.42
CA LEU A 190 -22.31 8.19 -7.81
C LEU A 190 -21.43 9.02 -8.75
N GLU A 191 -20.97 10.20 -8.32
CA GLU A 191 -20.03 11.02 -9.10
C GLU A 191 -18.68 10.33 -9.25
N VAL A 192 -18.13 9.74 -8.18
CA VAL A 192 -16.89 8.95 -8.24
C VAL A 192 -17.03 7.77 -9.19
N ALA A 193 -18.15 7.03 -9.15
CA ALA A 193 -18.41 5.92 -10.07
C ALA A 193 -18.45 6.37 -11.53
N ARG A 194 -19.08 7.52 -11.82
CA ARG A 194 -19.10 8.10 -13.15
C ARG A 194 -17.71 8.56 -13.61
N PHE A 195 -17.02 9.36 -12.80
CA PHE A 195 -15.74 9.95 -13.20
C PHE A 195 -14.62 8.91 -13.28
N SER A 196 -14.57 7.93 -12.39
CA SER A 196 -13.61 6.82 -12.49
C SER A 196 -13.75 6.07 -13.83
N LYS A 197 -14.98 5.85 -14.28
CA LYS A 197 -15.26 5.28 -15.61
C LYS A 197 -14.87 6.22 -16.74
N ASP A 198 -15.25 7.50 -16.68
CA ASP A 198 -14.98 8.49 -17.73
C ASP A 198 -13.47 8.70 -17.95
N TYR A 199 -12.68 8.72 -16.86
CA TYR A 199 -11.22 8.86 -16.92
C TYR A 199 -10.47 7.53 -17.01
N GLY A 200 -11.14 6.39 -16.85
CA GLY A 200 -10.52 5.07 -16.87
C GLY A 200 -9.54 4.80 -15.72
N VAL A 201 -9.79 5.38 -14.55
CA VAL A 201 -8.92 5.29 -13.37
C VAL A 201 -9.53 4.42 -12.27
N LYS A 202 -8.70 4.04 -11.30
CA LYS A 202 -9.11 3.20 -10.16
C LYS A 202 -9.89 3.99 -9.11
N VAL A 203 -10.60 3.23 -8.27
CA VAL A 203 -11.18 3.72 -7.03
C VAL A 203 -10.59 2.93 -5.87
N HIS A 204 -10.21 3.61 -4.80
CA HIS A 204 -9.65 3.00 -3.59
C HIS A 204 -10.45 3.45 -2.36
N THR A 205 -11.01 2.50 -1.61
CA THR A 205 -11.85 2.79 -0.43
C THR A 205 -11.64 1.72 0.64
N HIS A 206 -11.92 2.06 1.90
CA HIS A 206 -12.08 1.07 2.96
C HIS A 206 -13.48 0.46 2.89
N ALA A 207 -13.59 -0.81 3.28
CA ALA A 207 -14.89 -1.47 3.43
C ALA A 207 -14.81 -2.69 4.36
N SER A 208 -15.83 -2.82 5.20
CA SER A 208 -16.05 -4.02 6.02
C SER A 208 -14.88 -4.35 6.93
N GLU A 209 -14.30 -3.32 7.55
CA GLU A 209 -13.14 -3.41 8.41
C GLU A 209 -13.54 -3.80 9.84
N ASN A 210 -14.43 -3.03 10.47
CA ASN A 210 -14.82 -3.23 11.86
C ASN A 210 -16.33 -3.52 11.98
N ARG A 211 -16.75 -4.23 13.04
CA ARG A 211 -18.17 -4.57 13.24
C ARG A 211 -19.03 -3.34 13.49
N GLY A 212 -18.53 -2.36 14.26
CA GLY A 212 -19.25 -1.12 14.52
C GLY A 212 -19.47 -0.29 13.25
N GLU A 213 -18.50 -0.30 12.34
CA GLU A 213 -18.63 0.31 11.00
C GLU A 213 -19.75 -0.37 10.19
N ILE A 214 -19.77 -1.71 10.15
CA ILE A 214 -20.80 -2.46 9.40
C ILE A 214 -22.20 -2.20 9.97
N GLU A 215 -22.35 -2.28 11.29
CA GLU A 215 -23.61 -2.00 11.97
C GLU A 215 -24.10 -0.57 11.65
N PHE A 216 -23.20 0.41 11.67
CA PHE A 216 -23.52 1.78 11.30
C PHE A 216 -23.98 1.88 9.84
N VAL A 217 -23.26 1.29 8.89
CA VAL A 217 -23.60 1.34 7.46
C VAL A 217 -24.95 0.66 7.20
N GLU A 218 -25.21 -0.50 7.82
CA GLU A 218 -26.50 -1.19 7.68
C GLU A 218 -27.67 -0.35 8.22
N GLN A 219 -27.48 0.33 9.35
CA GLN A 219 -28.50 1.22 9.92
C GLN A 219 -28.74 2.46 9.06
N ASP A 220 -27.68 3.10 8.60
CA ASP A 220 -27.75 4.38 7.89
C ASP A 220 -28.16 4.21 6.42
N ARG A 221 -27.70 3.15 5.75
CA ARG A 221 -27.94 2.90 4.32
C ARG A 221 -28.96 1.81 4.03
N GLY A 222 -29.35 1.01 5.05
CA GLY A 222 -30.26 -0.13 4.88
C GLY A 222 -29.65 -1.29 4.08
N MET A 223 -28.32 -1.30 3.89
CA MET A 223 -27.58 -2.27 3.08
C MET A 223 -26.20 -2.52 3.69
N THR A 224 -25.62 -3.68 3.40
CA THR A 224 -24.22 -3.96 3.77
C THR A 224 -23.26 -3.16 2.91
N ASN A 225 -22.03 -2.94 3.39
CA ASN A 225 -20.99 -2.13 2.74
C ASN A 225 -20.80 -2.48 1.25
N ILE A 226 -20.54 -3.75 0.93
CA ILE A 226 -20.24 -4.15 -0.45
C ILE A 226 -21.49 -4.10 -1.33
N ALA A 227 -22.66 -4.44 -0.78
CA ALA A 227 -23.92 -4.31 -1.49
C ALA A 227 -24.24 -2.84 -1.83
N TYR A 228 -23.93 -1.91 -0.92
CA TYR A 228 -24.09 -0.49 -1.15
C TYR A 228 -23.12 0.05 -2.21
N LEU A 229 -21.83 -0.28 -2.13
CA LEU A 229 -20.85 0.07 -3.17
C LEU A 229 -21.22 -0.49 -4.54
N ARG A 230 -21.83 -1.69 -4.58
CA ARG A 230 -22.41 -2.26 -5.82
C ARG A 230 -23.57 -1.44 -6.34
N LYS A 231 -24.53 -1.02 -5.49
CA LYS A 231 -25.66 -0.15 -5.85
C LYS A 231 -25.17 1.16 -6.46
N MET A 232 -24.08 1.72 -5.93
CA MET A 232 -23.47 2.97 -6.42
C MET A 232 -22.71 2.80 -7.76
N GLY A 233 -22.57 1.58 -8.27
CA GLY A 233 -21.83 1.30 -9.50
C GLY A 233 -20.31 1.25 -9.35
N LEU A 234 -19.80 1.27 -8.11
CA LEU A 234 -18.35 1.24 -7.84
C LEU A 234 -17.76 -0.17 -7.92
N LEU A 235 -18.55 -1.21 -7.64
CA LEU A 235 -18.05 -2.59 -7.56
C LEU A 235 -17.76 -3.19 -8.95
N ASN A 236 -16.53 -3.01 -9.42
CA ASN A 236 -15.99 -3.49 -10.69
C ASN A 236 -14.47 -3.80 -10.57
N GLU A 237 -13.81 -4.17 -11.67
CA GLU A 237 -12.39 -4.58 -11.65
C GLU A 237 -11.39 -3.48 -11.28
N ASN A 238 -11.83 -2.22 -11.26
CA ASN A 238 -11.02 -1.05 -10.91
C ASN A 238 -11.19 -0.63 -9.44
N LEU A 239 -12.06 -1.30 -8.68
CA LEU A 239 -12.22 -1.05 -7.24
C LEU A 239 -11.19 -1.82 -6.42
N ILE A 240 -10.46 -1.09 -5.58
CA ILE A 240 -9.56 -1.61 -4.54
C ILE A 240 -10.25 -1.39 -3.19
N LEU A 241 -10.50 -2.50 -2.48
CA LEU A 241 -11.13 -2.53 -1.17
C LEU A 241 -10.09 -2.84 -0.09
N ALA A 242 -9.86 -1.91 0.82
CA ALA A 242 -9.02 -2.16 1.99
C ALA A 242 -9.76 -2.99 3.06
N HIS A 243 -9.01 -3.83 3.77
CA HIS A 243 -9.42 -4.68 4.90
C HIS A 243 -10.30 -5.89 4.55
N CYS A 244 -11.59 -5.68 4.24
CA CYS A 244 -12.54 -6.76 3.94
C CYS A 244 -12.53 -7.91 4.97
N ILE A 245 -12.56 -7.56 6.27
CA ILE A 245 -12.46 -8.53 7.37
C ILE A 245 -13.77 -9.30 7.53
N TRP A 246 -14.88 -8.56 7.53
CA TRP A 246 -16.21 -9.06 7.84
C TRP A 246 -17.07 -8.99 6.58
N LEU A 247 -17.01 -10.05 5.78
CA LEU A 247 -17.82 -10.19 4.57
C LEU A 247 -18.90 -11.25 4.78
N TYR A 248 -20.10 -10.95 4.32
CA TYR A 248 -21.15 -11.96 4.14
C TYR A 248 -20.88 -12.80 2.88
N ASP A 249 -21.39 -14.04 2.85
CA ASP A 249 -21.18 -14.96 1.72
C ASP A 249 -21.66 -14.39 0.37
N GLU A 250 -22.71 -13.57 0.39
CA GLU A 250 -23.22 -12.89 -0.79
C GLU A 250 -22.27 -11.79 -1.28
N GLU A 251 -21.68 -11.00 -0.37
CA GLU A 251 -20.70 -9.96 -0.72
C GLU A 251 -19.43 -10.56 -1.34
N ILE A 252 -18.99 -11.73 -0.85
CA ILE A 252 -17.87 -12.47 -1.44
C ILE A 252 -18.18 -12.83 -2.91
N LYS A 253 -19.43 -13.24 -3.21
CA LYS A 253 -19.84 -13.51 -4.61
C LYS A 253 -19.78 -12.23 -5.44
N PHE A 254 -20.30 -11.11 -4.93
CA PHE A 254 -20.26 -9.84 -5.63
C PHE A 254 -18.83 -9.37 -5.94
N ILE A 255 -17.91 -9.49 -4.98
CA ILE A 255 -16.49 -9.16 -5.17
C ILE A 255 -15.87 -10.05 -6.24
N LYS A 256 -16.12 -11.37 -6.19
CA LYS A 256 -15.61 -12.31 -7.18
C LYS A 256 -16.11 -12.01 -8.59
N GLU A 257 -17.42 -11.78 -8.76
CA GLU A 257 -18.05 -11.51 -10.05
C GLU A 257 -17.56 -10.21 -10.68
N SER A 258 -17.44 -9.16 -9.86
CA SER A 258 -16.96 -7.84 -10.27
C SER A 258 -15.45 -7.80 -10.52
N LYS A 259 -14.69 -8.79 -10.02
CA LYS A 259 -13.23 -8.83 -10.01
C LYS A 259 -12.60 -7.67 -9.23
N ALA A 260 -13.33 -7.07 -8.30
CA ALA A 260 -12.78 -6.10 -7.36
C ALA A 260 -11.62 -6.71 -6.56
N LYS A 261 -10.71 -5.85 -6.12
CA LYS A 261 -9.45 -6.22 -5.49
C LYS A 261 -9.56 -6.04 -3.98
N ILE A 262 -8.87 -6.88 -3.21
CA ILE A 262 -8.83 -6.78 -1.75
C ILE A 262 -7.40 -6.50 -1.28
N VAL A 263 -7.25 -5.64 -0.27
CA VAL A 263 -5.99 -5.42 0.43
C VAL A 263 -6.09 -5.97 1.84
N HIS A 264 -5.17 -6.87 2.20
CA HIS A 264 -5.04 -7.40 3.54
C HIS A 264 -4.03 -6.58 4.34
N CYS A 265 -4.44 -6.04 5.48
CA CYS A 265 -3.60 -5.24 6.37
C CYS A 265 -3.49 -5.88 7.77
N PRO A 266 -2.73 -6.98 7.94
CA PRO A 266 -2.79 -7.77 9.17
C PRO A 266 -2.35 -7.03 10.43
N SER A 267 -1.31 -6.17 10.38
CA SER A 267 -0.92 -5.39 11.56
C SER A 267 -2.04 -4.46 12.02
N SER A 268 -2.61 -3.67 11.11
CA SER A 268 -3.73 -2.76 11.39
C SER A 268 -4.96 -3.48 11.91
N ASN A 269 -5.37 -4.54 11.20
CA ASN A 269 -6.52 -5.36 11.57
C ASN A 269 -6.42 -5.94 12.98
N LEU A 270 -5.19 -6.33 13.40
CA LEU A 270 -4.93 -6.87 14.73
C LEU A 270 -4.84 -5.77 15.79
N LYS A 271 -4.16 -4.67 15.49
CA LYS A 271 -3.90 -3.59 16.45
C LYS A 271 -5.16 -2.82 16.82
N LEU A 272 -6.07 -2.59 15.86
CA LEU A 272 -7.38 -1.98 16.10
C LEU A 272 -8.45 -2.98 16.59
N ALA A 273 -8.06 -4.23 16.85
CA ALA A 273 -8.98 -5.33 17.19
C ALA A 273 -10.11 -5.56 16.17
N SER A 274 -9.98 -5.03 14.95
CA SER A 274 -10.98 -5.13 13.87
C SER A 274 -11.26 -6.59 13.50
N GLY A 275 -10.24 -7.46 13.46
CA GLY A 275 -10.43 -8.92 13.37
C GLY A 275 -9.45 -9.62 12.43
N ILE A 276 -9.80 -10.86 12.02
CA ILE A 276 -8.97 -11.67 11.13
C ILE A 276 -9.71 -11.94 9.81
N ALA A 277 -9.26 -11.31 8.73
CA ALA A 277 -9.80 -11.52 7.39
C ALA A 277 -9.60 -12.98 6.92
N LYS A 278 -10.57 -13.52 6.17
CA LYS A 278 -10.58 -14.91 5.67
C LYS A 278 -9.73 -15.10 4.41
N ILE A 279 -8.48 -14.64 4.45
CA ILE A 279 -7.59 -14.57 3.28
C ILE A 279 -7.38 -15.91 2.56
N PRO A 280 -7.10 -17.04 3.24
CA PRO A 280 -6.94 -18.33 2.58
C PRO A 280 -8.18 -18.74 1.78
N GLU A 281 -9.35 -18.52 2.35
CA GLU A 281 -10.64 -18.81 1.73
C GLU A 281 -10.86 -17.92 0.50
N LEU A 282 -10.66 -16.60 0.61
CA LEU A 282 -10.82 -15.65 -0.49
C LEU A 282 -9.83 -15.91 -1.63
N LEU A 283 -8.56 -16.23 -1.31
CA LEU A 283 -7.55 -16.64 -2.29
C LEU A 283 -7.99 -17.90 -3.06
N SER A 284 -8.58 -18.89 -2.37
CA SER A 284 -9.05 -20.13 -3.01
C SER A 284 -10.17 -19.90 -4.03
N LEU A 285 -10.89 -18.79 -3.90
CA LEU A 285 -11.95 -18.38 -4.84
C LEU A 285 -11.41 -17.63 -6.07
N GLY A 286 -10.09 -17.36 -6.12
CA GLY A 286 -9.43 -16.64 -7.20
C GLY A 286 -9.57 -15.12 -7.11
N ILE A 287 -9.90 -14.57 -5.94
CA ILE A 287 -9.94 -13.12 -5.71
C ILE A 287 -8.49 -12.60 -5.64
N ASP A 288 -8.23 -11.50 -6.33
CA ASP A 288 -6.92 -10.85 -6.31
C ASP A 288 -6.74 -10.10 -4.99
N ILE A 289 -5.73 -10.53 -4.23
CA ILE A 289 -5.42 -10.02 -2.89
C ILE A 289 -3.96 -9.56 -2.84
N GLY A 290 -3.75 -8.40 -2.25
CA GLY A 290 -2.44 -7.82 -1.93
C GLY A 290 -2.26 -7.68 -0.43
N LEU A 291 -1.04 -7.35 -0.01
CA LEU A 291 -0.66 -7.21 1.39
C LEU A 291 -0.09 -5.82 1.64
N SER A 292 -0.53 -5.16 2.71
CA SER A 292 -0.06 -3.81 3.03
C SER A 292 -0.01 -3.58 4.54
N SER A 293 0.72 -2.54 4.93
CA SER A 293 0.87 -2.13 6.34
C SER A 293 -0.17 -1.12 6.80
N ASP A 294 -0.95 -0.50 5.90
CA ASP A 294 -1.89 0.59 6.24
C ASP A 294 -1.13 1.85 6.74
N GLY A 295 -1.70 2.60 7.68
CA GLY A 295 -1.10 3.79 8.28
C GLY A 295 -0.21 3.50 9.50
N PRO A 296 0.88 4.28 9.72
CA PRO A 296 1.71 4.17 10.92
C PRO A 296 1.02 4.37 12.29
N PRO A 297 -0.18 4.95 12.43
CA PRO A 297 -0.83 5.03 13.75
C PRO A 297 -1.64 3.77 14.09
N CYS A 298 -1.95 2.91 13.12
CA CYS A 298 -2.62 1.63 13.32
C CYS A 298 -1.71 0.42 13.02
N SER A 299 -0.47 0.60 12.55
CA SER A 299 0.46 -0.50 12.27
C SER A 299 1.45 -0.86 13.39
N ASN A 300 2.55 -0.17 13.71
CA ASN A 300 2.99 1.20 13.42
C ASN A 300 4.26 1.26 12.53
N ASN A 301 4.45 0.26 11.67
CA ASN A 301 5.61 0.14 10.76
C ASN A 301 5.15 -0.01 9.32
N LEU A 302 5.89 0.58 8.38
CA LEU A 302 5.63 0.43 6.93
C LEU A 302 6.46 -0.72 6.32
N ASP A 303 6.43 -1.88 6.99
CA ASP A 303 7.33 -3.00 6.74
C ASP A 303 6.59 -4.25 6.22
N ALA A 304 6.76 -4.55 4.92
CA ALA A 304 6.16 -5.72 4.29
C ALA A 304 6.65 -7.07 4.87
N PHE A 305 7.85 -7.15 5.47
CA PHE A 305 8.33 -8.37 6.13
C PHE A 305 7.45 -8.72 7.33
N MET A 306 7.07 -7.70 8.11
CA MET A 306 6.15 -7.89 9.24
C MET A 306 4.78 -8.38 8.76
N GLU A 307 4.23 -7.73 7.74
CA GLU A 307 2.92 -8.10 7.20
C GLU A 307 2.92 -9.53 6.66
N MET A 308 3.99 -9.95 5.95
CA MET A 308 4.09 -11.32 5.40
C MET A 308 4.08 -12.35 6.52
N ARG A 309 4.88 -12.10 7.57
CA ARG A 309 4.96 -12.98 8.74
C ARG A 309 3.62 -13.08 9.44
N LEU A 310 2.95 -11.96 9.72
CA LEU A 310 1.66 -11.93 10.41
C LEU A 310 0.57 -12.62 9.59
N SER A 311 0.45 -12.29 8.30
CA SER A 311 -0.48 -12.90 7.36
C SER A 311 -0.35 -14.43 7.34
N SER A 312 0.87 -14.96 7.37
CA SER A 312 1.09 -16.40 7.43
C SER A 312 0.70 -17.01 8.79
N LEU A 313 1.25 -16.47 9.88
CA LEU A 313 1.13 -17.08 11.21
C LEU A 313 -0.30 -17.05 11.74
N MET A 314 -1.01 -15.92 11.57
CA MET A 314 -2.37 -15.77 12.08
C MET A 314 -3.34 -16.79 11.43
N GLN A 315 -3.16 -17.06 10.14
CA GLN A 315 -4.01 -17.99 9.40
C GLN A 315 -3.71 -19.44 9.76
N LYS A 316 -2.46 -19.77 10.09
CA LYS A 316 -2.07 -21.11 10.53
C LYS A 316 -2.73 -21.50 11.85
N VAL A 317 -2.97 -20.55 12.75
CA VAL A 317 -3.75 -20.79 13.97
C VAL A 317 -5.20 -21.14 13.63
N ARG A 318 -5.80 -20.44 12.65
CA ARG A 318 -7.19 -20.68 12.23
C ARG A 318 -7.39 -22.02 11.52
N LEU A 319 -6.52 -22.36 10.57
CA LEU A 319 -6.78 -23.44 9.59
C LEU A 319 -5.65 -24.48 9.51
N GLY A 320 -4.66 -24.41 10.39
CA GLY A 320 -3.53 -25.34 10.46
C GLY A 320 -2.30 -24.90 9.67
N PRO A 321 -1.15 -25.58 9.89
CA PRO A 321 0.17 -25.09 9.52
C PRO A 321 0.45 -24.97 8.01
N LYS A 322 -0.39 -25.57 7.16
CA LYS A 322 -0.23 -25.59 5.70
C LYS A 322 -1.02 -24.50 4.96
N THR A 323 -1.87 -23.74 5.65
CA THR A 323 -2.88 -22.90 4.97
C THR A 323 -2.27 -21.70 4.22
N MET A 324 -1.35 -20.97 4.86
CA MET A 324 -0.60 -19.83 4.32
C MET A 324 0.90 -20.08 4.48
N ASP A 325 1.49 -20.79 3.55
CA ASP A 325 2.94 -20.99 3.50
C ASP A 325 3.68 -19.68 3.12
N CYS A 326 5.02 -19.72 3.17
CA CYS A 326 5.85 -18.58 2.82
C CYS A 326 5.68 -18.14 1.36
N SER A 327 5.43 -19.08 0.43
CA SER A 327 5.24 -18.76 -0.99
C SER A 327 3.96 -17.93 -1.21
N LYS A 328 2.86 -18.27 -0.51
CA LYS A 328 1.63 -17.48 -0.55
C LYS A 328 1.81 -16.10 0.09
N ALA A 329 2.48 -16.01 1.24
CA ALA A 329 2.74 -14.72 1.89
C ALA A 329 3.59 -13.80 0.99
N LEU A 330 4.66 -14.35 0.40
CA LEU A 330 5.53 -13.63 -0.53
C LEU A 330 4.81 -13.23 -1.82
N TYR A 331 3.91 -14.10 -2.33
CA TYR A 331 3.04 -13.76 -3.46
C TYR A 331 2.18 -12.53 -3.14
N LEU A 332 1.52 -12.48 -1.98
CA LEU A 332 0.67 -11.33 -1.62
C LEU A 332 1.45 -10.01 -1.61
N ALA A 333 2.69 -10.03 -1.11
CA ALA A 333 3.57 -8.84 -1.03
C ALA A 333 4.22 -8.43 -2.36
N THR A 334 4.12 -9.25 -3.41
CA THR A 334 4.75 -8.98 -4.73
C THR A 334 3.70 -9.03 -5.84
N MET A 335 3.51 -10.17 -6.49
CA MET A 335 2.57 -10.35 -7.60
C MET A 335 1.12 -10.08 -7.21
N GLY A 336 0.71 -10.44 -5.99
CA GLY A 336 -0.61 -10.15 -5.43
C GLY A 336 -0.87 -8.65 -5.37
N GLY A 337 0.04 -7.89 -4.74
CA GLY A 337 0.00 -6.44 -4.73
C GLY A 337 0.02 -5.83 -6.14
N ALA A 338 0.85 -6.35 -7.05
CA ALA A 338 0.88 -5.90 -8.44
C ALA A 338 -0.46 -6.12 -9.18
N LYS A 339 -1.17 -7.22 -8.90
CA LYS A 339 -2.51 -7.47 -9.44
C LYS A 339 -3.55 -6.53 -8.86
N VAL A 340 -3.50 -6.25 -7.55
CA VAL A 340 -4.38 -5.27 -6.91
C VAL A 340 -4.18 -3.88 -7.52
N MET A 341 -2.92 -3.47 -7.68
CA MET A 341 -2.56 -2.20 -8.30
C MET A 341 -2.91 -2.14 -9.81
N GLY A 342 -3.20 -3.28 -10.44
CA GLY A 342 -3.47 -3.37 -11.89
C GLY A 342 -2.22 -3.37 -12.77
N LYS A 343 -1.04 -3.58 -12.19
CA LYS A 343 0.28 -3.54 -12.84
C LYS A 343 0.97 -4.90 -12.95
N ALA A 344 0.23 -6.00 -12.83
CA ALA A 344 0.79 -7.36 -12.87
C ALA A 344 1.54 -7.72 -14.17
N LYS A 345 1.32 -6.97 -15.27
CA LYS A 345 2.09 -7.11 -16.51
C LYS A 345 3.43 -6.39 -16.46
N GLU A 346 3.55 -5.35 -15.63
CA GLU A 346 4.72 -4.47 -15.55
C GLU A 346 5.64 -4.85 -14.38
N ILE A 347 5.10 -5.25 -13.23
CA ILE A 347 5.86 -5.48 -11.99
C ILE A 347 5.45 -6.78 -11.28
N GLY A 348 6.02 -7.02 -10.09
CA GLY A 348 5.64 -8.12 -9.18
C GLY A 348 6.31 -9.47 -9.47
N SER A 349 7.15 -9.55 -10.51
CA SER A 349 8.00 -10.70 -10.84
C SER A 349 9.25 -10.22 -11.59
N LEU A 350 10.32 -11.03 -11.57
CA LEU A 350 11.51 -10.79 -12.37
C LEU A 350 11.35 -11.59 -13.68
N GLU A 351 10.92 -10.92 -14.72
CA GLU A 351 10.72 -11.48 -16.07
C GLU A 351 11.24 -10.45 -17.08
N GLU A 352 11.87 -10.89 -18.17
CA GLU A 352 12.34 -9.99 -19.24
C GLU A 352 11.16 -9.19 -19.82
N GLY A 353 11.39 -7.90 -20.08
CA GLY A 353 10.39 -6.93 -20.53
C GLY A 353 9.51 -6.31 -19.43
N LYS A 354 9.66 -6.74 -18.16
CA LYS A 354 9.03 -6.05 -17.02
C LYS A 354 9.85 -4.86 -16.55
N LYS A 355 9.22 -3.95 -15.82
CA LYS A 355 9.92 -2.83 -15.17
C LYS A 355 10.89 -3.33 -14.12
N ALA A 356 12.05 -2.68 -14.06
CA ALA A 356 13.13 -2.98 -13.12
C ALA A 356 12.82 -2.40 -11.72
N ASP A 357 11.81 -2.98 -11.07
CA ASP A 357 11.44 -2.77 -9.67
C ASP A 357 12.00 -3.94 -8.85
N ILE A 358 13.24 -3.81 -8.40
CA ILE A 358 14.07 -4.91 -7.86
C ILE A 358 14.62 -4.52 -6.49
N ILE A 359 14.66 -5.48 -5.57
CA ILE A 359 15.39 -5.36 -4.30
C ILE A 359 16.47 -6.42 -4.20
N LEU A 360 17.57 -6.06 -3.55
CA LEU A 360 18.65 -6.98 -3.20
C LEU A 360 18.64 -7.19 -1.69
N LEU A 361 18.54 -8.44 -1.28
CA LEU A 361 18.51 -8.84 0.13
C LEU A 361 19.84 -9.46 0.54
N ASP A 362 20.46 -8.92 1.58
CA ASP A 362 21.55 -9.60 2.29
C ASP A 362 20.97 -10.48 3.40
N LEU A 363 20.88 -11.78 3.12
CA LEU A 363 20.42 -12.81 4.06
C LEU A 363 21.57 -13.45 4.86
N ASN A 364 22.80 -12.95 4.74
CA ASN A 364 23.94 -13.43 5.52
C ASN A 364 24.02 -12.73 6.88
N LYS A 365 22.93 -12.83 7.65
CA LYS A 365 22.82 -12.24 9.00
C LYS A 365 22.65 -13.33 10.05
N VAL A 366 23.03 -13.00 11.29
CA VAL A 366 22.92 -13.93 12.44
C VAL A 366 21.51 -14.50 12.60
N TYR A 367 20.47 -13.70 12.35
CA TYR A 367 19.07 -14.13 12.50
C TYR A 367 18.50 -14.86 11.29
N ASN A 368 19.20 -14.88 10.14
CA ASN A 368 18.83 -15.66 8.96
C ASN A 368 19.61 -16.98 8.85
N ALA A 369 20.79 -17.07 9.46
CA ALA A 369 21.66 -18.23 9.41
C ALA A 369 21.11 -19.43 10.21
N PRO A 370 21.47 -20.69 9.86
CA PRO A 370 22.34 -21.11 8.75
C PRO A 370 21.62 -21.26 7.39
N SER A 371 22.32 -21.06 6.27
CA SER A 371 21.71 -21.07 4.92
C SER A 371 21.82 -22.41 4.14
N PHE A 372 22.32 -23.48 4.76
CA PHE A 372 22.55 -24.75 4.05
C PHE A 372 21.23 -25.48 3.71
N LYS A 373 20.95 -25.65 2.40
CA LYS A 373 19.73 -26.28 1.86
C LYS A 373 18.42 -25.62 2.33
N GLU A 374 18.47 -24.38 2.77
CA GLU A 374 17.30 -23.71 3.31
C GLU A 374 16.35 -23.19 2.21
N ASN A 375 15.08 -23.08 2.58
CA ASN A 375 14.05 -22.53 1.73
C ASN A 375 14.12 -20.99 1.79
N ILE A 376 14.66 -20.34 0.75
CA ILE A 376 14.87 -18.87 0.71
C ILE A 376 13.58 -18.09 1.01
N GLU A 377 12.42 -18.51 0.50
CA GLU A 377 11.13 -17.87 0.80
C GLU A 377 10.79 -17.97 2.29
N SER A 378 11.14 -19.08 2.93
CA SER A 378 10.99 -19.25 4.38
C SER A 378 11.92 -18.30 5.13
N GLN A 379 13.16 -18.12 4.68
CA GLN A 379 14.07 -17.14 5.27
C GLN A 379 13.48 -15.73 5.13
N ILE A 380 13.06 -15.33 3.93
CA ILE A 380 12.47 -14.01 3.67
C ILE A 380 11.23 -13.78 4.54
N VAL A 381 10.29 -14.73 4.61
CA VAL A 381 9.01 -14.52 5.29
C VAL A 381 9.10 -14.71 6.81
N PHE A 382 9.88 -15.68 7.31
CA PHE A 382 9.87 -16.02 8.73
C PHE A 382 11.08 -15.51 9.51
N SER A 383 12.22 -15.23 8.87
CA SER A 383 13.38 -14.63 9.54
C SER A 383 13.82 -13.29 8.96
N GLY A 384 13.29 -12.90 7.81
CA GLY A 384 13.58 -11.65 7.13
C GLY A 384 13.09 -10.44 7.92
N LYS A 385 13.82 -9.35 7.75
CA LYS A 385 13.54 -8.04 8.30
C LYS A 385 13.87 -6.97 7.26
N SER A 386 13.34 -5.77 7.42
CA SER A 386 13.72 -4.62 6.59
C SER A 386 15.23 -4.32 6.62
N GLU A 387 15.97 -4.73 7.66
CA GLU A 387 17.44 -4.64 7.69
C GLU A 387 18.15 -5.52 6.66
N ASN A 388 17.48 -6.54 6.11
CA ASN A 388 18.03 -7.34 5.03
C ASN A 388 18.07 -6.61 3.70
N VAL A 389 17.23 -5.58 3.49
CA VAL A 389 17.21 -4.85 2.22
C VAL A 389 18.47 -4.02 2.12
N ASP A 390 19.31 -4.34 1.15
CA ASP A 390 20.58 -3.67 0.92
C ASP A 390 20.44 -2.57 -0.14
N THR A 391 19.78 -2.91 -1.24
CA THR A 391 19.60 -2.04 -2.40
C THR A 391 18.15 -2.10 -2.87
N THR A 392 17.58 -0.94 -3.21
CA THR A 392 16.22 -0.81 -3.75
C THR A 392 16.28 -0.05 -5.08
N ILE A 393 15.77 -0.67 -6.14
CA ILE A 393 15.72 -0.16 -7.51
C ILE A 393 14.25 -0.02 -7.90
N VAL A 394 13.86 1.14 -8.42
CA VAL A 394 12.51 1.41 -8.91
C VAL A 394 12.60 2.00 -10.30
N ASN A 395 11.88 1.41 -11.25
CA ASN A 395 11.87 1.84 -12.65
C ASN A 395 13.30 2.03 -13.20
N GLY A 396 14.19 1.08 -12.90
CA GLY A 396 15.61 1.09 -13.30
C GLY A 396 16.52 2.02 -12.51
N LYS A 397 15.96 2.90 -11.67
CA LYS A 397 16.72 3.86 -10.86
C LYS A 397 17.03 3.30 -9.48
N ILE A 398 18.30 3.26 -9.09
CA ILE A 398 18.73 2.90 -7.74
C ILE A 398 18.29 4.02 -6.78
N LEU A 399 17.36 3.76 -5.87
CA LEU A 399 16.89 4.73 -4.85
C LEU A 399 17.63 4.58 -3.53
N MET A 400 18.09 3.37 -3.23
CA MET A 400 18.90 3.03 -2.06
C MET A 400 20.00 2.07 -2.46
N LYS A 401 21.22 2.29 -1.95
CA LYS A 401 22.39 1.40 -2.14
C LYS A 401 23.13 1.26 -0.81
N ASP A 402 23.53 0.04 -0.46
CA ASP A 402 24.19 -0.26 0.82
C ASP A 402 23.45 0.34 2.03
N ARG A 403 22.11 0.25 2.02
CA ARG A 403 21.17 0.81 3.00
C ARG A 403 21.13 2.34 3.13
N LYS A 404 21.78 3.07 2.22
CA LYS A 404 21.78 4.53 2.18
C LYS A 404 20.85 5.03 1.08
N LEU A 405 19.87 5.85 1.46
CA LEU A 405 19.00 6.55 0.50
C LEU A 405 19.82 7.53 -0.32
N LEU A 406 19.63 7.55 -1.65
CA LEU A 406 20.43 8.38 -2.56
C LEU A 406 19.83 9.77 -2.79
N TYR A 407 18.50 9.91 -2.67
CA TYR A 407 17.77 11.15 -3.01
C TYR A 407 16.97 11.75 -1.84
N MET A 408 17.11 11.19 -0.63
CA MET A 408 16.38 11.63 0.56
C MET A 408 17.34 11.73 1.74
N GLN A 409 17.45 12.91 2.34
CA GLN A 409 18.33 13.18 3.47
C GLN A 409 17.60 12.88 4.79
N GLU A 410 17.90 11.73 5.38
CA GLU A 410 17.17 11.19 6.55
C GLU A 410 17.15 12.16 7.73
N ASP A 411 18.29 12.72 8.10
CA ASP A 411 18.41 13.63 9.24
C ASP A 411 17.58 14.92 9.05
N ASP A 412 17.55 15.45 7.83
CA ASP A 412 16.76 16.64 7.50
C ASP A 412 15.26 16.32 7.52
N ILE A 413 14.86 15.16 6.98
CA ILE A 413 13.47 14.70 7.01
C ILE A 413 13.01 14.54 8.46
N ILE A 414 13.74 13.81 9.29
CA ILE A 414 13.40 13.59 10.71
C ILE A 414 13.29 14.93 11.45
N ARG A 415 14.26 15.82 11.28
CA ARG A 415 14.26 17.14 11.93
C ARG A 415 13.02 17.96 11.54
N ASN A 416 12.65 17.98 10.27
CA ASN A 416 11.48 18.73 9.81
C ASN A 416 10.17 18.06 10.23
N CYS A 417 10.10 16.73 10.25
CA CYS A 417 8.97 15.98 10.78
C CYS A 417 8.69 16.33 12.25
N ASN A 418 9.74 16.36 13.09
CA ASN A 418 9.60 16.70 14.50
C ASN A 418 9.07 18.13 14.71
N LYS A 419 9.48 19.09 13.88
CA LYS A 419 8.93 20.45 13.90
C LYS A 419 7.49 20.50 13.40
N ALA A 420 7.17 19.76 12.34
CA ALA A 420 5.85 19.72 11.74
C ALA A 420 4.82 19.12 12.70
N ILE A 421 5.15 18.00 13.36
CA ILE A 421 4.20 17.33 14.26
C ILE A 421 3.86 18.17 15.49
N GLU A 422 4.81 18.94 16.04
CA GLU A 422 4.52 19.86 17.14
C GLU A 422 3.47 20.91 16.73
N ARG A 423 3.59 21.46 15.51
CA ARG A 423 2.64 22.42 14.97
C ARG A 423 1.27 21.79 14.68
N VAL A 424 1.25 20.61 14.06
CA VAL A 424 0.02 19.87 13.76
C VAL A 424 -0.71 19.50 15.05
N TRP A 425 0.02 19.00 16.06
CA TRP A 425 -0.53 18.66 17.38
C TRP A 425 -1.23 19.87 18.03
N ASN A 426 -0.55 21.01 18.07
CA ASN A 426 -1.11 22.24 18.65
C ASN A 426 -2.35 22.74 17.88
N ARG A 427 -2.39 22.57 16.55
CA ARG A 427 -3.55 22.92 15.72
C ARG A 427 -4.72 21.96 15.88
N ALA A 428 -4.45 20.68 16.10
CA ALA A 428 -5.48 19.64 16.27
C ALA A 428 -6.27 19.82 17.58
N GLY A 429 -5.66 20.43 18.60
CA GLY A 429 -6.34 20.75 19.86
C GLY A 429 -6.72 19.52 20.70
N ILE A 430 -5.96 18.43 20.55
CA ILE A 430 -6.14 17.16 21.26
C ILE A 430 -5.17 16.97 22.43
#